data_AF-A0A0F8CXY4-F1
#
_entry.id   AF-A0A0F8CXY4-F1
#
_cell.length_a   1.000
_cell.length_b   1.000
_cell.length_c   1.000
_cell.angle_alpha   90.00
_cell.angle_beta   90.00
_cell.angle_gamma   90.00
#
_symmetry.space_group_name_H-M   'P 1'
#
loop_
_entity.id
_entity.type
_entity.pdbx_description
1 polymer ?
#
loop_
_entity_poly.entity_id
_entity_poly.type
_entity_poly.pdbx_seq_one_letter_code
_entity_poly.pdbx_strand_id
1 'polypeptide(L)'
;MTMEKKFVLSVPLAAMMLMSMAFVPAVSAQEVIEQKLTFGPETLNELKSNPNFIAAYGNMPAFSTSEERKKWLDILDLIYTEVNIEVNANEREMSKYFYPDGPIINYGFTNMRVLKVEVNKEIEKSFMDEIYQIFDSHASRIGVNEVPLVFFRGDVSALTELSDTADLNETENNTNQQTKSGSETSKEKPNSIPGFSLMYGLFGLYLVCRIRH
;
A
#
# COMPACT_ATOMS: atom_id res chain seq x y z
N MET A 1 -19.00 -68.40 -47.66
CA MET A 1 -19.84 -68.17 -46.47
C MET A 1 -19.46 -66.80 -45.93
N THR A 2 -20.22 -65.78 -46.33
CA THR A 2 -20.06 -64.39 -45.88
C THR A 2 -21.44 -63.76 -45.98
N MET A 3 -22.05 -63.45 -44.83
CA MET A 3 -23.40 -62.91 -44.73
C MET A 3 -23.32 -61.39 -44.54
N GLU A 4 -23.81 -60.64 -45.52
CA GLU A 4 -24.08 -59.20 -45.42
C GLU A 4 -25.46 -59.01 -44.76
N LYS A 5 -25.48 -58.50 -43.53
CA LYS A 5 -26.72 -58.11 -42.83
C LYS A 5 -27.05 -56.65 -43.15
N LYS A 6 -28.16 -56.42 -43.86
CA LYS A 6 -28.75 -55.09 -44.03
C LYS A 6 -29.54 -54.72 -42.77
N PHE A 7 -29.10 -53.68 -42.08
CA PHE A 7 -29.80 -53.12 -40.92
C PHE A 7 -30.68 -51.95 -41.40
N VAL A 8 -31.99 -52.14 -41.31
CA VAL A 8 -33.02 -51.10 -41.50
C VAL A 8 -33.10 -50.32 -40.19
N LEU A 9 -32.80 -49.02 -40.22
CA LEU A 9 -33.04 -48.14 -39.07
C LEU A 9 -34.25 -47.23 -39.37
N SER A 10 -35.27 -47.47 -38.57
CA SER A 10 -36.55 -46.78 -38.47
C SER A 10 -36.44 -45.30 -38.13
N VAL A 11 -37.13 -44.45 -38.89
CA VAL A 11 -37.64 -43.14 -38.46
C VAL A 11 -38.92 -43.41 -37.65
N PRO A 12 -39.15 -42.78 -36.47
CA PRO A 12 -40.08 -41.65 -36.49
C PRO A 12 -39.94 -40.56 -35.40
N LEU A 13 -40.52 -39.41 -35.75
CA LEU A 13 -41.37 -38.51 -34.96
C LEU A 13 -40.78 -37.46 -33.99
N ALA A 14 -41.14 -36.20 -34.31
CA ALA A 14 -41.64 -35.13 -33.43
C ALA A 14 -40.75 -34.69 -32.25
N ALA A 15 -40.52 -33.39 -32.02
CA ALA A 15 -41.55 -32.39 -31.82
C ALA A 15 -40.91 -30.99 -31.76
N MET A 16 -41.69 -30.00 -32.18
CA MET A 16 -41.43 -28.58 -32.03
C MET A 16 -41.25 -28.19 -30.56
N MET A 17 -40.19 -27.45 -30.24
CA MET A 17 -40.22 -26.45 -29.17
C MET A 17 -39.58 -25.16 -29.70
N LEU A 18 -40.43 -24.29 -30.23
CA LEU A 18 -40.19 -22.86 -30.29
C LEU A 18 -40.45 -22.31 -28.89
N MET A 19 -39.40 -21.98 -28.15
CA MET A 19 -39.53 -21.10 -27.00
C MET A 19 -38.62 -19.89 -27.23
N SER A 20 -39.30 -18.80 -27.53
CA SER A 20 -38.82 -17.46 -27.70
C SER A 20 -38.00 -17.03 -26.48
N MET A 21 -36.67 -17.12 -26.58
CA MET A 21 -35.82 -16.33 -25.70
C MET A 21 -35.90 -14.89 -26.20
N ALA A 22 -36.67 -14.07 -25.48
CA ALA A 22 -36.56 -12.63 -25.59
C ALA A 22 -35.09 -12.26 -25.41
N PHE A 23 -34.48 -11.73 -26.47
CA PHE A 23 -33.19 -11.06 -26.38
C PHE A 23 -33.43 -9.82 -25.52
N VAL A 24 -33.18 -9.95 -24.21
CA VAL A 24 -33.05 -8.81 -23.33
C VAL A 24 -31.75 -8.14 -23.75
N PRO A 25 -31.75 -6.92 -24.34
CA PRO A 25 -30.50 -6.21 -24.55
C PRO A 25 -29.86 -6.04 -23.18
N ALA A 26 -28.62 -6.51 -23.03
CA ALA A 26 -27.82 -6.29 -21.83
C ALA A 26 -27.56 -4.78 -21.69
N VAL A 27 -28.51 -4.06 -21.08
CA VAL A 27 -28.27 -2.73 -20.53
C VAL A 27 -27.95 -2.94 -19.07
N SER A 28 -26.66 -3.17 -18.81
CA SER A 28 -26.02 -2.49 -17.70
C SER A 28 -24.66 -2.04 -18.22
N ALA A 29 -24.69 -0.97 -19.01
CA ALA A 29 -23.59 -0.03 -18.96
C ALA A 29 -23.49 0.37 -17.48
N GLN A 30 -22.58 -0.26 -16.74
CA GLN A 30 -22.02 0.39 -15.57
C GLN A 30 -21.38 1.64 -16.14
N GLU A 31 -22.09 2.76 -16.01
CA GLU A 31 -21.52 4.08 -16.12
C GLU A 31 -20.52 4.15 -14.95
N VAL A 32 -19.31 3.63 -15.20
CA VAL A 32 -18.15 3.88 -14.37
C VAL A 32 -17.99 5.39 -14.47
N ILE A 33 -18.45 6.10 -13.43
CA ILE A 33 -18.18 7.52 -13.27
C ILE A 33 -16.67 7.61 -13.18
N GLU A 34 -15.99 7.81 -14.32
CA GLU A 34 -14.57 8.10 -14.32
C GLU A 34 -14.39 9.35 -13.48
N GLN A 35 -13.81 9.20 -12.29
CA GLN A 35 -13.42 10.35 -11.48
C GLN A 35 -12.46 11.18 -12.32
N LYS A 36 -12.92 12.35 -12.74
CA LYS A 36 -12.10 13.31 -13.47
C LYS A 36 -11.00 13.79 -12.54
N LEU A 37 -9.77 13.35 -12.79
CA LEU A 37 -8.59 13.81 -12.06
C LEU A 37 -8.25 15.24 -12.49
N THR A 38 -8.27 16.20 -11.56
CA THR A 38 -8.13 17.64 -11.87
C THR A 38 -6.79 18.26 -11.48
N PHE A 39 -5.81 17.49 -11.00
CA PHE A 39 -4.49 18.02 -10.60
C PHE A 39 -3.51 18.26 -11.79
N GLY A 40 -2.85 19.41 -11.83
CA GLY A 40 -1.84 19.77 -12.81
C GLY A 40 -0.82 20.80 -12.28
N PRO A 41 -0.04 21.48 -13.13
CA PRO A 41 0.97 22.46 -12.72
C PRO A 41 0.46 23.55 -11.77
N GLU A 42 -0.82 23.92 -11.89
CA GLU A 42 -1.52 24.87 -11.04
C GLU A 42 -1.65 24.43 -9.57
N THR A 43 -1.56 23.12 -9.30
CA THR A 43 -1.73 22.50 -7.98
C THR A 43 -0.80 23.09 -6.93
N LEU A 44 0.47 23.33 -7.29
CA LEU A 44 1.45 23.88 -6.35
C LEU A 44 1.08 25.31 -5.91
N ASN A 45 0.42 26.09 -6.77
CA ASN A 45 -0.03 27.43 -6.41
C ASN A 45 -1.26 27.41 -5.50
N GLU A 46 -2.15 26.44 -5.69
CA GLU A 46 -3.27 26.21 -4.76
C GLU A 46 -2.76 25.83 -3.37
N LEU A 47 -1.79 24.90 -3.29
CA LEU A 47 -1.21 24.46 -2.02
C LEU A 47 -0.49 25.57 -1.25
N LYS A 48 0.14 26.53 -1.95
CA LYS A 48 0.77 27.72 -1.34
C LYS A 48 -0.21 28.63 -0.60
N SER A 49 -1.50 28.55 -0.91
CA SER A 49 -2.53 29.35 -0.24
C SER A 49 -2.95 28.79 1.11
N ASN A 50 -2.51 27.58 1.46
CA ASN A 50 -2.80 26.99 2.76
C ASN A 50 -1.99 27.68 3.87
N PRO A 51 -2.60 28.05 5.01
CA PRO A 51 -1.89 28.73 6.11
C PRO A 51 -0.76 27.91 6.74
N ASN A 52 -0.80 26.57 6.60
CA ASN A 52 0.24 25.68 7.10
C ASN A 52 1.35 25.42 6.08
N PHE A 53 1.28 25.99 4.87
CA PHE A 53 2.32 25.83 3.87
C PHE A 53 3.65 26.44 4.34
N ILE A 54 4.75 25.70 4.16
CA ILE A 54 6.11 26.16 4.50
C ILE A 54 6.92 26.40 3.23
N ALA A 55 7.07 25.37 2.39
CA ALA A 55 7.88 25.42 1.18
C ALA A 55 7.40 24.40 0.14
N ALA A 56 7.76 24.64 -1.12
CA ALA A 56 7.54 23.72 -2.23
C ALA A 56 8.85 23.51 -3.00
N TYR A 57 9.05 22.26 -3.43
CA TYR A 57 10.17 21.81 -4.24
C TYR A 57 9.66 21.06 -5.46
N GLY A 58 10.51 20.95 -6.47
CA GLY A 58 10.20 20.25 -7.72
C GLY A 58 9.12 20.95 -8.56
N ASN A 59 8.71 20.27 -9.63
CA ASN A 59 7.76 20.77 -10.61
C ASN A 59 6.63 19.75 -10.82
N MET A 60 5.38 20.22 -10.71
CA MET A 60 4.23 19.37 -11.00
C MET A 60 4.10 19.18 -12.53
N PRO A 61 4.04 17.94 -13.05
CA PRO A 61 3.97 17.73 -14.49
C PRO A 61 2.69 18.28 -15.10
N ALA A 62 2.76 18.64 -16.38
CA ALA A 62 1.60 18.98 -17.18
C ALA A 62 0.96 17.72 -17.76
N PHE A 63 -0.37 17.62 -17.67
CA PHE A 63 -1.12 16.47 -18.16
C PHE A 63 -2.21 16.91 -19.13
N SER A 64 -2.20 16.33 -20.32
CA SER A 64 -3.18 16.55 -21.38
C SER A 64 -4.37 15.59 -21.28
N THR A 65 -4.19 14.43 -20.63
CA THR A 65 -5.20 13.37 -20.57
C THR A 65 -5.42 12.83 -19.14
N SER A 66 -6.53 12.12 -18.93
CA SER A 66 -6.81 11.43 -17.67
C SER A 66 -5.85 10.24 -17.47
N GLU A 67 -5.47 9.58 -18.57
CA GLU A 67 -4.54 8.45 -18.60
C GLU A 67 -3.14 8.86 -18.15
N GLU A 68 -2.65 10.03 -18.58
CA GLU A 68 -1.38 10.59 -18.09
C GLU A 68 -1.43 10.88 -16.59
N ARG A 69 -2.56 11.39 -16.08
CA ARG A 69 -2.77 11.61 -14.64
C ARG A 69 -2.78 10.30 -13.87
N LYS A 70 -3.46 9.26 -14.39
CA LYS A 70 -3.46 7.91 -13.79
C LYS A 70 -2.03 7.34 -13.74
N LYS A 71 -1.26 7.43 -14.83
CA LYS A 71 0.15 7.02 -14.86
C LYS A 71 1.02 7.77 -13.86
N TRP A 72 0.75 9.07 -13.65
CA TRP A 72 1.44 9.84 -12.63
C TRP A 72 1.16 9.33 -11.21
N LEU A 73 -0.06 8.86 -10.93
CA LEU A 73 -0.36 8.21 -9.64
C LEU A 73 0.46 6.93 -9.44
N ASP A 74 0.60 6.11 -10.49
CA ASP A 74 1.43 4.90 -10.44
C ASP A 74 2.90 5.25 -10.15
N ILE A 75 3.40 6.35 -10.76
CA ILE A 75 4.75 6.86 -10.51
C ILE A 75 4.92 7.32 -9.06
N LEU A 76 3.97 8.10 -8.55
CA LEU A 76 4.00 8.58 -7.17
C LEU A 76 4.01 7.43 -6.16
N ASP A 77 3.18 6.41 -6.39
CA ASP A 77 3.13 5.20 -5.56
C ASP A 77 4.46 4.44 -5.59
N LEU A 78 5.08 4.33 -6.77
CA LEU A 78 6.39 3.72 -6.92
C LEU A 78 7.47 4.50 -6.15
N ILE A 79 7.51 5.83 -6.25
CA ILE A 79 8.47 6.67 -5.50
C ILE A 79 8.29 6.45 -4.00
N TYR A 80 7.05 6.49 -3.52
CA TYR A 80 6.75 6.26 -2.11
C TYR A 80 7.17 4.87 -1.65
N THR A 81 6.96 3.86 -2.48
CA THR A 81 7.38 2.48 -2.23
C THR A 81 8.90 2.36 -2.15
N GLU A 82 9.64 2.95 -3.08
CA GLU A 82 11.12 2.93 -3.10
C GLU A 82 11.72 3.59 -1.86
N VAL A 83 11.16 4.71 -1.41
CA VAL A 83 11.56 5.37 -0.15
C VAL A 83 11.25 4.50 1.09
N ASN A 84 10.25 3.62 0.99
CA ASN A 84 9.79 2.73 2.05
C ASN A 84 10.18 1.26 1.84
N ILE A 85 11.18 0.98 1.00
CA ILE A 85 11.48 -0.38 0.55
C ILE A 85 11.82 -1.33 1.70
N GLU A 86 12.41 -0.81 2.78
CA GLU A 86 12.75 -1.59 3.96
C GLU A 86 11.49 -2.05 4.71
N VAL A 87 11.42 -3.36 4.94
CA VAL A 87 10.30 -4.01 5.63
C VAL A 87 10.20 -3.49 7.07
N ASN A 88 11.34 -3.41 7.76
CA ASN A 88 11.39 -2.88 9.10
C ASN A 88 11.32 -1.36 9.05
N ALA A 89 10.29 -0.80 9.69
CA ALA A 89 10.04 0.64 9.64
C ALA A 89 11.25 1.45 10.15
N ASN A 90 11.95 0.99 11.19
CA ASN A 90 13.12 1.66 11.75
C ASN A 90 14.37 1.66 10.83
N GLU A 91 14.41 0.80 9.81
CA GLU A 91 15.52 0.73 8.84
C GLU A 91 15.28 1.63 7.62
N ARG A 92 14.07 2.15 7.43
CA ARG A 92 13.75 3.07 6.33
C ARG A 92 14.52 4.38 6.46
N GLU A 93 14.94 4.92 5.33
CA GLU A 93 15.76 6.14 5.25
C GLU A 93 15.12 7.35 5.95
N MET A 94 13.78 7.46 5.88
CA MET A 94 13.03 8.54 6.50
C MET A 94 12.93 8.43 8.04
N SER A 95 13.15 7.25 8.62
CA SER A 95 12.78 6.96 10.02
C SER A 95 13.58 7.74 11.05
N LYS A 96 14.84 8.05 10.76
CA LYS A 96 15.70 8.86 11.64
C LYS A 96 15.26 10.33 11.76
N TYR A 97 14.34 10.80 10.93
CA TYR A 97 13.83 12.18 10.95
C TYR A 97 12.47 12.31 11.63
N PHE A 98 11.88 11.20 12.07
CA PHE A 98 10.56 11.21 12.70
C PHE A 98 10.61 11.68 14.15
N TYR A 99 9.53 12.33 14.57
CA TYR A 99 9.24 12.63 15.96
C TYR A 99 9.24 11.34 16.80
N PRO A 100 9.79 11.33 18.03
CA PRO A 100 10.28 12.50 18.78
C PRO A 100 11.69 12.98 18.45
N ASP A 101 12.52 12.15 17.80
CA ASP A 101 13.94 12.44 17.59
C ASP A 101 14.18 13.48 16.49
N GLY A 102 13.28 13.54 15.50
CA GLY A 102 13.30 14.52 14.42
C GLY A 102 12.00 15.33 14.29
N PRO A 103 11.97 16.32 13.38
CA PRO A 103 10.84 17.24 13.23
C PRO A 103 9.67 16.67 12.43
N ILE A 104 9.84 15.57 11.69
CA ILE A 104 8.80 15.03 10.81
C ILE A 104 7.78 14.24 11.62
N ILE A 105 6.50 14.57 11.49
CA ILE A 105 5.43 13.83 12.14
C ILE A 105 4.69 12.90 11.19
N ASN A 106 4.71 13.22 9.89
CA ASN A 106 4.04 12.46 8.86
C ASN A 106 4.61 12.81 7.49
N TYR A 107 4.50 11.88 6.54
CA TYR A 107 4.66 12.19 5.12
C TYR A 107 3.77 11.27 4.28
N GLY A 108 3.41 11.71 3.08
CA GLY A 108 2.50 10.99 2.20
C GLY A 108 2.09 11.87 1.02
N PHE A 109 0.81 11.87 0.67
CA PHE A 109 0.29 12.66 -0.45
C PHE A 109 -0.77 13.67 0.00
N THR A 110 -0.82 14.82 -0.68
CA THR A 110 -1.97 15.72 -0.61
C THR A 110 -3.17 15.13 -1.36
N ASN A 111 -4.37 15.66 -1.09
CA ASN A 111 -5.56 15.34 -1.88
C ASN A 111 -5.37 15.65 -3.38
N MET A 112 -4.46 16.57 -3.70
CA MET A 112 -4.10 16.98 -5.06
C MET A 112 -2.89 16.21 -5.63
N ARG A 113 -2.49 15.10 -5.01
CA ARG A 113 -1.50 14.15 -5.54
C ARG A 113 -0.11 14.78 -5.71
N VAL A 114 0.32 15.48 -4.67
CA VAL A 114 1.69 16.00 -4.48
C VAL A 114 2.26 15.36 -3.22
N LEU A 115 3.57 15.02 -3.20
CA LEU A 115 4.22 14.52 -1.99
C LEU A 115 4.16 15.60 -0.90
N LYS A 116 3.80 15.20 0.33
CA LYS A 116 3.67 16.08 1.48
C LYS A 116 4.55 15.57 2.60
N VAL A 117 5.29 16.48 3.24
CA VAL A 117 5.99 16.25 4.51
C VAL A 117 5.41 17.21 5.55
N GLU A 118 4.98 16.67 6.68
CA GLU A 118 4.44 17.44 7.81
C GLU A 118 5.45 17.50 8.94
N VAL A 119 5.71 18.70 9.43
CA VAL A 119 6.68 18.94 10.51
C VAL A 119 6.05 19.65 11.71
N ASN A 120 6.51 19.30 12.90
CA ASN A 120 5.98 19.85 14.16
C ASN A 120 6.62 21.16 14.61
N LYS A 121 7.73 21.57 14.00
CA LYS A 121 8.48 22.78 14.40
C LYS A 121 9.03 23.51 13.19
N GLU A 122 9.70 24.63 13.44
CA GLU A 122 10.44 25.34 12.40
C GLU A 122 11.69 24.55 12.03
N ILE A 123 11.95 24.47 10.73
CA ILE A 123 13.05 23.69 10.14
C ILE A 123 13.84 24.60 9.21
N GLU A 124 15.15 24.39 9.15
CA GLU A 124 16.03 25.14 8.26
C GLU A 124 15.90 24.67 6.81
N LYS A 125 16.27 25.54 5.87
CA LYS A 125 16.30 25.21 4.44
C LYS A 125 17.19 23.99 4.15
N SER A 126 18.34 23.89 4.80
CA SER A 126 19.27 22.77 4.69
C SER A 126 18.61 21.42 4.99
N PHE A 127 17.77 21.38 6.04
CA PHE A 127 17.00 20.19 6.39
C PHE A 127 15.94 19.86 5.32
N MET A 128 15.20 20.87 4.84
CA MET A 128 14.24 20.66 3.73
C MET A 128 14.93 20.16 2.46
N ASP A 129 16.11 20.69 2.13
CA ASP A 129 16.92 20.26 0.99
C ASP A 129 17.35 18.78 1.16
N GLU A 130 17.78 18.37 2.37
CA GLU A 130 18.15 16.98 2.67
C GLU A 130 16.96 16.02 2.49
N ILE A 131 15.80 16.35 3.05
CA ILE A 131 14.59 15.53 2.91
C ILE A 131 14.12 15.46 1.46
N TYR A 132 14.14 16.59 0.76
CA TYR A 132 13.80 16.62 -0.66
C TYR A 132 14.72 15.72 -1.49
N GLN A 133 16.03 15.76 -1.21
CA GLN A 133 17.02 14.95 -1.94
C GLN A 133 16.75 13.45 -1.80
N ILE A 134 16.19 12.96 -0.69
CA ILE A 134 15.81 11.55 -0.54
C ILE A 134 14.79 11.18 -1.62
N PHE A 135 13.66 11.89 -1.66
CA PHE A 135 12.60 11.61 -2.64
C PHE A 135 13.07 11.81 -4.08
N ASP A 136 13.79 12.90 -4.35
CA ASP A 136 14.26 13.22 -5.72
C ASP A 136 15.30 12.20 -6.20
N SER A 137 16.14 11.66 -5.31
CA SER A 137 17.12 10.61 -5.66
C SER A 137 16.42 9.30 -6.03
N HIS A 138 15.39 8.90 -5.28
CA HIS A 138 14.59 7.70 -5.61
C HIS A 138 13.77 7.90 -6.89
N ALA A 139 13.15 9.08 -7.06
CA ALA A 139 12.45 9.44 -8.29
C ALA A 139 13.37 9.41 -9.52
N SER A 140 14.59 9.92 -9.38
CA SER A 140 15.57 9.98 -10.47
C SER A 140 15.95 8.59 -10.99
N ARG A 141 16.00 7.57 -10.11
CA ARG A 141 16.30 6.18 -10.48
C ARG A 141 15.25 5.56 -11.41
N ILE A 142 14.01 6.02 -11.31
CA ILE A 142 12.90 5.59 -12.17
C ILE A 142 12.63 6.57 -13.33
N GLY A 143 13.53 7.54 -13.56
CA GLY A 143 13.47 8.47 -14.68
C GLY A 143 12.63 9.72 -14.44
N VAL A 144 12.31 10.05 -13.18
CA VAL A 144 11.57 11.26 -12.81
C VAL A 144 12.51 12.22 -12.10
N ASN A 145 12.68 13.42 -12.64
CA ASN A 145 13.46 14.47 -11.99
C ASN A 145 12.53 15.56 -11.48
N GLU A 146 12.95 16.26 -10.45
CA GLU A 146 12.22 17.39 -9.87
C GLU A 146 10.83 16.99 -9.33
N VAL A 147 10.76 15.90 -8.55
CA VAL A 147 9.49 15.40 -8.02
C VAL A 147 8.79 16.47 -7.15
N PRO A 148 7.51 16.80 -7.38
CA PRO A 148 6.84 17.85 -6.63
C PRO A 148 6.62 17.41 -5.18
N LEU A 149 7.17 18.19 -4.24
CA LEU A 149 7.09 17.95 -2.81
C LEU A 149 6.78 19.25 -2.06
N VAL A 150 5.91 19.18 -1.06
CA VAL A 150 5.55 20.32 -0.22
C VAL A 150 5.77 20.04 1.26
N PHE A 151 6.27 21.04 1.98
CA PHE A 151 6.40 21.02 3.43
C PHE A 151 5.23 21.78 4.07
N PHE A 152 4.62 21.17 5.06
CA PHE A 152 3.51 21.72 5.82
C PHE A 152 3.79 21.68 7.31
N ARG A 153 3.25 22.66 8.05
CA ARG A 153 3.16 22.59 9.50
C ARG A 153 2.06 21.60 9.89
N GLY A 154 2.42 20.63 10.72
CA GLY A 154 1.50 19.65 11.28
C GLY A 154 1.34 19.81 12.79
N ASP A 155 0.28 19.20 13.33
CA ASP A 155 -0.06 19.24 14.76
C ASP A 155 0.32 17.93 15.46
N VAL A 156 1.09 18.02 16.54
CA VAL A 156 1.55 16.87 17.35
C VAL A 156 0.45 16.38 18.29
N SER A 157 -0.49 17.25 18.67
CA SER A 157 -1.59 16.88 19.58
C SER A 157 -2.44 15.73 19.03
N ALA A 158 -2.53 15.61 17.69
CA ALA A 158 -3.20 14.50 17.03
C ALA A 158 -2.48 13.14 17.19
N LEU A 159 -1.20 13.12 17.56
CA LEU A 159 -0.42 11.88 17.76
C LEU A 159 -0.62 11.29 19.15
N THR A 160 -0.79 12.13 20.17
CA THR A 160 -0.91 11.70 21.58
C THR A 160 -2.22 10.99 21.86
N GLU A 161 -3.31 11.38 21.20
CA GLU A 161 -4.63 10.73 21.36
C GLU A 161 -4.64 9.28 20.83
N LEU A 162 -3.75 8.92 19.90
CA LEU A 162 -3.64 7.57 19.35
C LEU A 162 -2.75 6.66 20.21
N SER A 163 -1.75 7.20 20.90
CA SER A 163 -0.90 6.42 21.81
C SER A 163 -1.61 6.01 23.10
N ASP A 164 -2.53 6.85 23.58
CA ASP A 164 -3.23 6.64 24.87
C ASP A 164 -4.31 5.55 24.80
N THR A 165 -4.65 5.05 23.60
CA THR A 165 -5.65 3.98 23.40
C THR A 165 -5.06 2.58 23.24
N ALA A 166 -3.72 2.45 23.16
CA ALA A 166 -3.05 1.17 22.93
C ALA A 166 -2.80 0.36 24.20
N ASP A 167 -3.14 0.88 25.39
CA ASP A 167 -2.71 0.32 26.67
C ASP A 167 -3.89 -0.03 27.58
N LEU A 168 -4.75 -0.98 27.18
CA LEU A 168 -5.66 -1.71 28.07
C LEU A 168 -5.97 -3.11 27.52
N ASN A 169 -5.31 -4.14 28.09
CA ASN A 169 -5.91 -5.38 28.65
C ASN A 169 -4.92 -6.56 28.68
N GLU A 170 -3.96 -6.55 29.62
CA GLU A 170 -3.56 -7.80 30.30
C GLU A 170 -4.19 -7.80 31.69
N THR A 171 -5.37 -8.42 31.79
CA THR A 171 -5.96 -8.75 33.09
C THR A 171 -5.39 -10.08 33.55
N GLU A 172 -4.40 -9.99 34.45
CA GLU A 172 -4.01 -11.06 35.34
C GLU A 172 -5.22 -11.58 36.12
N ASN A 173 -5.41 -12.91 36.18
CA ASN A 173 -6.31 -13.54 37.13
C ASN A 173 -5.69 -14.79 37.76
N ASN A 174 -5.28 -14.59 39.00
CA ASN A 174 -5.35 -15.46 40.19
C ASN A 174 -4.45 -16.70 40.37
N THR A 175 -3.46 -16.49 41.24
CA THR A 175 -3.34 -17.09 42.60
C THR A 175 -3.46 -18.61 42.75
N ASN A 176 -2.35 -19.24 43.18
CA ASN A 176 -2.35 -20.12 44.36
C ASN A 176 -0.95 -20.22 45.00
N GLN A 177 -0.96 -20.32 46.34
CA GLN A 177 0.11 -19.99 47.27
C GLN A 177 1.09 -21.16 47.56
N GLN A 178 2.36 -20.77 47.81
CA GLN A 178 3.26 -21.21 48.90
C GLN A 178 3.72 -22.68 48.99
N THR A 179 5.05 -22.92 48.86
CA THR A 179 5.94 -23.42 49.96
C THR A 179 7.42 -23.65 49.54
N LYS A 180 8.32 -23.03 50.32
CA LYS A 180 9.68 -23.41 50.80
C LYS A 180 10.60 -24.44 50.09
N SER A 181 11.85 -23.99 49.89
CA SER A 181 13.14 -24.52 50.42
C SER A 181 13.90 -25.68 49.73
N GLY A 182 15.21 -25.44 49.50
CA GLY A 182 16.31 -26.44 49.39
C GLY A 182 16.62 -26.90 47.96
N SER A 183 17.75 -26.53 47.33
CA SER A 183 19.13 -27.04 47.47
C SER A 183 19.52 -28.09 46.41
N GLU A 184 20.57 -27.77 45.65
CA GLU A 184 21.58 -28.63 45.00
C GLU A 184 21.28 -29.46 43.73
N THR A 185 21.93 -29.02 42.64
CA THR A 185 22.84 -29.74 41.73
C THR A 185 22.59 -31.22 41.38
N SER A 186 22.35 -31.53 40.08
CA SER A 186 23.21 -32.40 39.24
C SER A 186 22.58 -32.85 37.90
N LYS A 187 23.35 -32.60 36.81
CA LYS A 187 23.71 -33.47 35.67
C LYS A 187 22.67 -34.06 34.66
N GLU A 188 23.03 -33.84 33.38
CA GLU A 188 22.94 -34.72 32.18
C GLU A 188 21.69 -34.75 31.24
N LYS A 189 21.81 -34.01 30.12
CA LYS A 189 21.59 -34.27 28.66
C LYS A 189 20.78 -35.53 28.17
N PRO A 190 20.34 -35.56 26.89
CA PRO A 190 19.22 -34.87 26.21
C PRO A 190 18.22 -35.84 25.54
N ASN A 191 16.94 -35.48 25.39
CA ASN A 191 16.07 -36.18 24.45
C ASN A 191 14.68 -35.55 24.25
N SER A 192 14.24 -35.64 22.99
CA SER A 192 12.87 -35.62 22.50
C SER A 192 12.15 -34.27 22.37
N ILE A 193 12.24 -33.76 21.14
CA ILE A 193 11.20 -32.98 20.47
C ILE A 193 9.98 -33.88 20.24
N PRO A 194 8.76 -33.40 20.51
CA PRO A 194 7.60 -33.71 19.70
C PRO A 194 7.21 -32.48 18.86
N GLY A 195 7.10 -32.70 17.56
CA GLY A 195 6.85 -31.66 16.57
C GLY A 195 5.43 -31.13 16.58
N PHE A 196 5.30 -29.90 16.10
CA PHE A 196 4.09 -29.41 15.46
C PHE A 196 4.46 -28.91 14.07
N SER A 197 4.15 -29.78 13.10
CA SER A 197 4.01 -29.44 11.70
C SER A 197 2.77 -28.55 11.54
N LEU A 198 2.96 -27.27 11.22
CA LEU A 198 1.93 -26.47 10.55
C LEU A 198 2.56 -25.64 9.43
N MET A 199 1.97 -25.84 8.25
CA MET A 199 2.30 -25.30 6.94
C MET A 199 2.24 -23.77 6.91
N TYR A 200 3.39 -23.10 6.75
CA TYR A 200 3.40 -21.75 6.21
C TYR A 200 3.58 -21.84 4.70
N GLY A 201 2.44 -21.70 4.04
CA GLY A 201 2.31 -21.65 2.59
C GLY A 201 3.09 -20.48 1.99
N LEU A 202 3.60 -20.78 0.81
CA LEU A 202 4.15 -19.89 -0.20
C LEU A 202 3.38 -18.57 -0.32
N PHE A 203 3.93 -17.49 0.22
CA PHE A 203 3.77 -16.15 -0.34
C PHE A 203 5.12 -15.67 -0.84
N GLY A 204 5.63 -16.39 -1.84
CA GLY A 204 6.84 -16.08 -2.57
C GLY A 204 6.59 -16.21 -4.06
N LEU A 205 5.74 -15.33 -4.61
CA LEU A 205 5.75 -14.93 -6.02
C LEU A 205 4.80 -13.75 -6.25
N TYR A 206 5.27 -12.52 -6.02
CA TYR A 206 4.70 -11.35 -6.68
C TYR A 206 5.82 -10.42 -7.20
N LEU A 207 6.83 -11.03 -7.83
CA LEU A 207 7.89 -10.31 -8.55
C LEU A 207 8.04 -10.76 -10.00
N VAL A 208 7.03 -11.42 -10.56
CA VAL A 208 7.01 -11.73 -12.00
C VAL A 208 5.66 -11.33 -12.55
N CYS A 209 5.55 -10.07 -13.01
CA CYS A 209 4.70 -9.64 -14.12
C CYS A 209 4.81 -8.12 -14.34
N ARG A 210 5.96 -7.61 -14.80
CA ARG A 210 5.97 -6.42 -15.67
C ARG A 210 7.23 -6.32 -16.52
N ILE A 211 7.40 -7.28 -17.44
CA ILE A 211 8.14 -7.01 -18.68
C ILE A 211 7.29 -7.51 -19.84
N ARG A 212 7.02 -6.59 -20.76
CA ARG A 212 6.51 -6.75 -22.13
C ARG A 212 5.01 -6.49 -22.32
N HIS A 213 4.70 -5.25 -22.68
CA HIS A 213 3.96 -4.97 -23.91
C HIS A 213 4.45 -3.67 -24.54
#